data_AF-A0A537TCF2-F1
#
_entry.id   AF-A0A537TCF2-F1
#
_cell.length_a   1.000
_cell.length_b   1.000
_cell.length_c   1.000
_cell.angle_alpha   90.00
_cell.angle_beta   90.00
_cell.angle_gamma   90.00
#
_symmetry.space_group_name_H-M   'P 1'
#
loop_
_entity.id
_entity.type
_entity.pdbx_description
1 polymer ?
#
loop_
_entity_poly.entity_id
_entity_poly.type
_entity_poly.pdbx_seq_one_letter_code
_entity_poly.pdbx_strand_id
1 'polypeptide(L)' 'MAHRQSVLWIAALVHRLSGLALAIFLPFHFLTLGLAIEGETSLENFLHWSDQPLVKLAESGLVFVLMVHMLGGVRVLL' A
#
# COMPACT_ATOMS: atom_id res chain seq x y z
N MET A 1 -27.61 18.19 1.01
CA MET A 1 -26.80 17.20 1.75
C MET A 1 -26.72 15.81 1.08
N ALA A 2 -27.08 15.65 -0.21
CA ALA A 2 -27.08 14.35 -0.91
C ALA A 2 -25.86 14.11 -1.84
N HIS A 3 -24.85 14.97 -1.83
CA HIS A 3 -23.71 14.89 -2.77
C HIS A 3 -22.61 13.90 -2.32
N ARG A 4 -22.50 13.61 -1.02
CA ARG A 4 -21.47 12.72 -0.43
C ARG A 4 -21.84 11.22 -0.43
N GLN A 5 -23.03 10.86 -0.92
CA GLN A 5 -23.48 9.46 -1.04
C GLN A 5 -23.50 8.95 -2.48
N SER A 6 -23.03 9.76 -3.45
CA SER A 6 -22.92 9.29 -4.82
C SER A 6 -21.77 8.27 -4.92
N VAL A 7 -22.02 7.18 -5.66
CA VAL A 7 -21.04 6.10 -5.88
C VAL A 7 -19.71 6.65 -6.42
N LEU A 8 -19.78 7.69 -7.26
CA LEU A 8 -18.61 8.37 -7.83
C LEU A 8 -17.78 9.11 -6.77
N TRP A 9 -18.42 9.75 -5.78
CA TRP A 9 -17.72 10.41 -4.69
C TRP A 9 -17.00 9.40 -3.79
N ILE A 10 -17.65 8.27 -3.49
CA ILE A 10 -17.03 7.18 -2.72
C ILE A 10 -15.81 6.62 -3.47
N ALA A 11 -15.94 6.35 -4.78
CA ALA A 11 -14.83 5.88 -5.60
C ALA A 11 -13.63 6.85 -5.58
N ALA A 12 -13.89 8.15 -5.69
CA ALA A 12 -12.85 9.19 -5.60
C ALA A 12 -12.19 9.23 -4.22
N LEU A 13 -12.96 9.09 -3.14
CA LEU A 13 -12.43 9.03 -1.78
C LEU A 13 -11.56 7.79 -1.56
N VAL A 14 -12.05 6.62 -1.97
CA VAL A 14 -11.34 5.34 -1.87
C VAL A 14 -10.00 5.43 -2.61
N HIS A 15 -9.98 5.97 -3.83
CA HIS A 15 -8.75 6.12 -4.62
C HIS A 15 -7.71 7.04 -3.95
N ARG A 16 -8.14 8.11 -3.28
CA ARG A 16 -7.24 9.02 -2.55
C ARG A 16 -6.71 8.38 -1.27
N LEU A 17 -7.56 7.72 -0.50
CA LEU A 17 -7.17 7.03 0.72
C LEU A 17 -6.24 5.85 0.42
N SER A 18 -6.49 5.11 -0.66
CA SER A 18 -5.59 4.04 -1.10
C SER A 18 -4.22 4.59 -1.50
N GLY A 19 -4.20 5.71 -2.24
CA GLY A 19 -2.94 6.39 -2.59
C GLY A 19 -2.16 6.88 -1.37
N LEU A 20 -2.86 7.41 -0.35
CA LEU A 20 -2.22 7.84 0.89
C LEU A 20 -1.62 6.66 1.66
N ALA A 21 -2.33 5.55 1.76
CA ALA A 21 -1.82 4.34 2.39
C ALA A 21 -0.55 3.81 1.68
N LEU A 22 -0.55 3.79 0.34
CA LEU A 22 0.63 3.41 -0.45
C LEU A 22 1.80 4.39 -0.25
N ALA A 23 1.53 5.69 -0.19
CA ALA A 23 2.57 6.69 0.06
C ALA A 23 3.21 6.52 1.44
N ILE A 24 2.43 6.16 2.46
CA ILE A 24 2.94 5.83 3.80
C ILE A 24 3.79 4.55 3.77
N PHE A 25 3.46 3.58 2.92
CA PHE A 25 4.24 2.36 2.76
C PHE A 25 5.62 2.61 2.10
N LEU A 26 5.73 3.58 1.18
CA LEU A 26 6.97 3.82 0.42
C LEU A 26 8.22 4.00 1.30
N PRO A 27 8.23 4.81 2.39
CA PRO A 27 9.37 4.88 3.31
C PRO A 27 9.80 3.53 3.88
N PHE A 28 8.85 2.67 4.27
CA PHE A 28 9.17 1.33 4.79
C PHE A 28 9.77 0.45 3.69
N HIS A 29 9.24 0.54 2.48
CA HIS A 29 9.80 -0.18 1.34
C HIS A 29 11.23 0.25 1.02
N PHE A 30 11.51 1.55 1.02
CA PHE A 30 12.86 2.06 0.80
C PHE A 30 13.82 1.70 1.94
N LEU A 31 13.34 1.62 3.18
CA LEU A 31 14.13 1.09 4.29
C LEU A 31 14.52 -0.37 4.03
N THR A 32 13.58 -1.24 3.63
CA THR A 32 13.88 -2.63 3.29
C THR A 32 14.92 -2.73 2.16
N LEU A 33 14.81 -1.90 1.13
CA LEU A 33 15.80 -1.82 0.06
C LEU A 33 17.17 -1.34 0.56
N GLY A 34 17.20 -0.41 1.51
CA GLY A 34 18.43 0.02 2.19
C GLY A 34 19.09 -1.12 2.95
N LEU A 35 18.32 -1.89 3.73
CA LEU A 35 18.83 -3.06 4.45
C LEU A 35 19.36 -4.13 3.49
N ALA A 36 18.72 -4.32 2.33
CA ALA A 36 19.21 -5.21 1.29
C ALA A 36 20.57 -4.79 0.70
N ILE A 37 20.86 -3.49 0.67
CA ILE A 37 22.16 -2.95 0.23
C ILE A 37 23.21 -3.06 1.34
N GLU A 38 22.83 -2.86 2.61
CA GLU A 38 23.74 -2.94 3.76
C GLU A 38 24.29 -4.35 3.99
N GLY A 39 23.52 -5.39 3.65
CA GLY A 39 23.99 -6.76 3.61
C GLY A 39 22.93 -7.80 3.96
N GLU A 40 23.27 -9.07 3.71
CA GLU A 40 22.38 -10.21 3.90
C GLU A 40 21.83 -10.30 5.34
N THR A 41 22.68 -10.19 6.36
CA THR A 41 22.25 -10.29 7.76
C THR A 41 21.19 -9.26 8.15
N SER A 42 21.32 -8.01 7.66
CA SER A 42 20.35 -6.95 7.95
C SER A 42 19.00 -7.24 7.29
N LEU A 43 19.01 -7.73 6.06
CA LEU A 43 17.81 -8.12 5.33
C LEU A 43 17.13 -9.35 5.96
N GLU A 44 17.90 -10.39 6.29
CA GLU A 44 17.37 -11.61 6.92
C GLU A 44 16.66 -11.32 8.24
N ASN A 45 17.23 -10.45 9.08
CA ASN A 45 16.57 -10.01 10.32
C ASN A 45 15.24 -9.31 10.06
N PHE A 46 15.17 -8.48 9.00
CA PHE A 46 13.92 -7.82 8.60
C PHE A 46 12.89 -8.82 8.05
N LEU A 47 13.32 -9.80 7.25
CA LEU A 47 12.46 -10.85 6.72
C LEU A 47 11.88 -11.75 7.82
N HIS A 48 12.69 -12.10 8.82
CA HIS A 48 12.20 -12.80 10.00
C HIS A 48 11.12 -12.00 10.77
N TRP A 49 11.26 -10.68 10.83
CA TRP A 49 10.23 -9.83 11.40
C TRP A 49 8.97 -9.78 10.52
N SER A 50 9.12 -9.70 9.20
CA SER A 50 7.98 -9.67 8.27
C SER A 50 7.24 -11.01 8.18
N ASP A 51 7.87 -12.10 8.61
CA ASP A 51 7.25 -13.43 8.65
C ASP A 51 6.10 -13.55 9.66
N GLN A 52 5.95 -12.58 10.56
CA GLN A 52 4.85 -12.54 11.52
C GLN A 52 3.49 -12.52 10.81
N PRO A 53 2.49 -13.31 11.26
CA PRO A 53 1.18 -13.41 10.59
C PRO A 53 0.48 -12.06 10.39
N LEU A 54 0.63 -11.14 11.34
CA LEU A 54 0.04 -9.80 11.25
C LEU A 54 0.70 -8.96 10.14
N VAL A 55 2.01 -9.09 9.94
CA VAL A 55 2.72 -8.37 8.87
C VAL A 55 2.32 -8.93 7.52
N LYS A 56 2.24 -10.26 7.36
CA LYS A 56 1.74 -10.89 6.12
C LYS A 56 0.31 -10.49 5.77
N LEU A 57 -0.56 -10.32 6.78
CA LEU A 57 -1.91 -9.80 6.60
C LEU A 57 -1.85 -8.35 6.07
N ALA A 58 -0.98 -7.52 6.65
CA ALA A 58 -0.79 -6.14 6.20
C ALA A 58 -0.23 -6.07 4.77
N GLU A 59 0.73 -6.92 4.40
CA GLU A 59 1.26 -7.05 3.03
C GLU A 59 0.16 -7.48 2.04
N SER A 60 -0.67 -8.45 2.42
CA SER A 60 -1.82 -8.86 1.60
C SER A 60 -2.82 -7.71 1.40
N GLY A 61 -3.10 -6.96 2.47
CA GLY A 61 -3.92 -5.75 2.41
C GLY A 61 -3.28 -4.67 1.53
N LEU A 62 -1.97 -4.51 1.58
CA LEU A 62 -1.23 -3.56 0.76
C LEU A 62 -1.36 -3.88 -0.74
N VAL A 63 -1.22 -5.15 -1.12
CA VAL A 63 -1.43 -5.59 -2.51
C VAL A 63 -2.86 -5.29 -2.97
N PHE A 64 -3.85 -5.53 -2.10
CA PHE A 64 -5.23 -5.18 -2.40
C PHE A 64 -5.44 -3.67 -2.59
N VAL A 65 -4.89 -2.84 -1.70
CA VAL A 65 -4.95 -1.38 -1.79
C VAL A 65 -4.25 -0.86 -3.06
N LEU A 66 -3.12 -1.47 -3.44
CA LEU A 66 -2.43 -1.20 -4.71
C LEU A 66 -3.33 -1.48 -5.91
N MET A 67 -3.96 -2.65 -5.95
CA MET A 67 -4.90 -3.01 -7.01
C MET A 67 -6.06 -2.01 -7.11
N VAL A 68 -6.69 -1.67 -5.97
CA VAL A 68 -7.78 -0.69 -5.92
C VAL A 68 -7.33 0.68 -6.41
N HIS A 69 -6.15 1.14 -5.98
CA HIS A 69 -5.59 2.42 -6.43
C HIS A 69 -5.32 2.42 -7.93
N MET A 70 -4.68 1.37 -8.46
CA MET A 70 -4.35 1.24 -9.87
C MET A 70 -5.60 1.21 -10.75
N LEU A 71 -6.60 0.40 -10.40
CA LEU A 71 -7.88 0.33 -11.14
C LEU A 71 -8.61 1.67 -11.10
N GLY A 72 -8.62 2.34 -9.94
CA GLY A 72 -9.17 3.69 -9.81
C GLY A 72 -8.43 4.71 -10.68
N GLY A 73 -7.10 4.62 -10.75
CA GLY A 73 -6.27 5.48 -11.61
C GLY A 73 -6.53 5.25 -13.09
N VAL A 74 -6.61 3.99 -13.54
CA VAL A 74 -6.97 3.65 -14.92
C VAL A 74 -8.34 4.22 -15.28
N ARG A 75 -9.34 4.09 -14.39
CA ARG A 75 -10.67 4.69 -14.60
C ARG A 75 -10.61 6.22 -14.76
N VAL A 76 -9.69 6.91 -14.09
CA VAL A 76 -9.53 8.37 -14.21
C VAL A 76 -8.85 8.77 -15.51
N LEU A 77 -7.99 7.90 -16.06
CA LEU A 77 -7.29 8.15 -17.33
C LEU A 77 -8.15 7.87 -18.57
N LEU A 78 -9.17 7.02 -18.44
CA LEU A 78 -10.14 6.69 -19.49
C LEU A 78 -11.31 7.69 -19.51
#